data_AF-A0A167BJ09-F1
#
_entry.id   AF-A0A167BJ09-F1
#
_cell.length_a   1.000
_cell.length_b   1.000
_cell.length_c   1.000
_cell.angle_alpha   90.00
_cell.angle_beta   90.00
_cell.angle_gamma   90.00
#
_symmetry.space_group_name_H-M   'P 1'
#
loop_
_entity.id
_entity.type
_entity.pdbx_description
1 polymer ?
#
loop_
_entity_poly.entity_id
_entity_poly.type
_entity_poly.pdbx_seq_one_letter_code
_entity_poly.pdbx_strand_id
1 'polypeptide(L)'
;MLAAPIISSNIAAHEKEQAAAVSQVRQSDGGILLFHGTNLESAIVLLNGAPLEIGKALELRHDLGDPGFYLATDFAVAEHFAYTQGGLKGDGGVVLAYYLSNSALTSLMSKGSHFRQIPSASTFRPTGYEFYVPPTAFNQFNASRASGDIRVAPADY
;
A
#
# COMPACT_ATOMS: atom_id res chain seq x y z
N MET A 1 -21.12 -29.35 -10.99
CA MET A 1 -20.46 -29.38 -9.67
C MET A 1 -18.94 -29.48 -9.83
N LEU A 2 -18.26 -28.39 -10.20
CA LEU A 2 -16.80 -28.30 -10.33
C LEU A 2 -16.20 -27.15 -9.49
N ALA A 3 -17.02 -26.42 -8.73
CA ALA A 3 -16.62 -25.16 -8.10
C ALA A 3 -15.86 -25.32 -6.78
N ALA A 4 -16.20 -26.32 -5.95
CA ALA A 4 -15.63 -26.43 -4.60
C ALA A 4 -14.09 -26.64 -4.56
N PRO A 5 -13.49 -27.54 -5.37
CA PRO A 5 -12.04 -27.78 -5.32
C PRO A 5 -11.22 -26.58 -5.84
N ILE A 6 -11.77 -25.87 -6.83
CA ILE A 6 -11.14 -24.69 -7.44
C ILE A 6 -11.18 -23.51 -6.46
N ILE A 7 -12.31 -23.29 -5.80
CA ILE A 7 -12.46 -22.22 -4.79
C ILE A 7 -11.48 -22.43 -3.64
N SER A 8 -11.39 -23.65 -3.08
CA SER A 8 -10.46 -23.94 -1.97
C SER A 8 -9.00 -23.75 -2.36
N SER A 9 -8.62 -24.13 -3.58
CA SER A 9 -7.24 -23.94 -4.08
C SER A 9 -6.89 -22.46 -4.24
N ASN A 10 -7.84 -21.65 -4.74
CA ASN A 10 -7.67 -20.21 -4.90
C ASN A 10 -7.55 -19.49 -3.55
N ILE A 11 -8.33 -19.90 -2.55
CA ILE A 11 -8.24 -19.36 -1.18
C ILE A 11 -6.86 -19.67 -0.58
N ALA A 12 -6.41 -20.92 -0.66
CA ALA A 12 -5.11 -21.32 -0.10
C ALA A 12 -3.93 -20.59 -0.78
N ALA A 13 -4.01 -20.37 -2.10
CA ALA A 13 -3.01 -19.59 -2.82
C ALA A 13 -3.00 -18.12 -2.36
N HIS A 14 -4.18 -17.51 -2.20
CA HIS A 14 -4.31 -16.14 -1.71
C HIS A 14 -3.80 -15.98 -0.27
N GLU A 15 -4.16 -16.89 0.64
CA GLU A 15 -3.69 -16.89 2.02
C GLU A 15 -2.17 -17.04 2.11
N LYS A 16 -1.59 -17.92 1.29
CA LYS A 16 -0.14 -18.08 1.19
C LYS A 16 0.54 -16.80 0.71
N GLU A 17 -0.07 -16.08 -0.24
CA GLU A 17 0.43 -14.79 -0.72
C GLU A 17 0.40 -13.73 0.38
N GLN A 18 -0.72 -13.60 1.10
CA GLN A 18 -0.84 -12.67 2.24
C GLN A 18 0.23 -12.96 3.30
N ALA A 19 0.39 -14.23 3.67
CA ALA A 19 1.35 -14.65 4.68
C ALA A 19 2.79 -14.36 4.26
N ALA A 20 3.13 -14.63 2.99
CA ALA A 20 4.45 -14.33 2.46
C ALA A 20 4.76 -12.83 2.50
N ALA A 21 3.85 -11.99 2.03
CA ALA A 21 4.00 -10.54 2.04
C ALA A 21 4.18 -9.99 3.46
N VAL A 22 3.29 -10.39 4.38
CA VAL A 22 3.35 -9.96 5.78
C VAL A 22 4.65 -10.39 6.46
N SER A 23 5.18 -11.58 6.16
CA SER A 23 6.43 -12.05 6.74
C SER A 23 7.65 -11.21 6.36
N GLN A 24 7.64 -10.57 5.18
CA GLN A 24 8.75 -9.73 4.70
C GLN A 24 8.85 -8.40 5.45
N VAL A 25 7.72 -7.88 5.94
CA VAL A 25 7.62 -6.52 6.49
C VAL A 25 7.33 -6.48 7.99
N ARG A 26 7.18 -7.65 8.61
CA ARG A 26 6.86 -7.78 10.03
C ARG A 26 7.95 -7.16 10.91
N GLN A 27 7.52 -6.31 11.83
CA GLN A 27 8.37 -5.67 12.83
C GLN A 27 8.36 -6.47 14.15
N SER A 28 9.33 -6.23 15.02
CA SER A 28 9.49 -6.96 16.29
C SER A 28 8.32 -6.81 17.26
N ASP A 29 7.57 -5.71 17.15
CA ASP A 29 6.37 -5.42 17.94
C ASP A 29 5.08 -6.01 17.32
N GLY A 30 5.23 -6.77 16.23
CA GLY A 30 4.15 -7.41 15.52
C GLY A 30 3.50 -6.54 14.44
N GLY A 31 3.77 -5.24 14.35
CA GLY A 31 3.28 -4.41 13.24
C GLY A 31 3.97 -4.72 11.91
N ILE A 32 3.63 -3.96 10.88
CA ILE A 32 4.29 -4.03 9.57
C ILE A 32 4.76 -2.65 9.13
N LEU A 33 5.87 -2.61 8.39
CA LEU A 33 6.39 -1.39 7.76
C LEU A 33 6.23 -1.47 6.25
N LEU A 34 5.58 -0.49 5.66
CA LEU A 34 5.36 -0.38 4.23
C LEU A 34 5.76 1.00 3.71
N PHE A 35 5.89 1.16 2.40
CA PHE A 35 6.42 2.37 1.78
C PHE A 35 5.48 2.93 0.71
N HIS A 36 5.31 4.25 0.66
CA HIS A 36 4.56 4.94 -0.37
C HIS A 36 5.45 5.92 -1.12
N GLY A 37 5.62 5.74 -2.42
CA GLY A 37 6.30 6.69 -3.28
C GLY A 37 5.33 7.74 -3.81
N THR A 38 5.66 9.02 -3.65
CA THR A 38 4.82 10.12 -4.13
C THR A 38 5.65 11.37 -4.45
N ASN A 39 5.01 12.47 -4.84
CA ASN A 39 5.66 13.77 -5.02
C ASN A 39 5.69 14.60 -3.72
N LEU A 40 6.55 15.62 -3.67
CA LEU A 40 6.73 16.45 -2.48
C LEU A 40 5.43 17.10 -1.97
N GLU A 41 4.56 17.61 -2.85
CA GLU A 41 3.30 18.25 -2.46
C GLU A 41 2.37 17.24 -1.74
N SER A 42 2.22 16.05 -2.34
CA SER A 42 1.42 14.97 -1.76
C SER A 42 2.01 14.47 -0.45
N ALA A 43 3.34 14.38 -0.36
CA ALA A 43 4.03 13.99 0.86
C ALA A 43 3.74 14.97 2.01
N ILE A 44 3.79 16.28 1.75
CA ILE A 44 3.52 17.32 2.75
C ILE A 44 2.09 17.18 3.29
N VAL A 45 1.08 17.03 2.43
CA VAL A 45 -0.31 16.92 2.90
C VAL A 45 -0.53 15.61 3.67
N LEU A 46 0.06 14.50 3.21
CA LEU A 46 -0.05 13.21 3.90
C LEU A 46 0.61 13.26 5.27
N LEU A 47 1.81 13.83 5.40
CA LEU A 47 2.50 13.99 6.68
C LEU A 47 1.74 14.89 7.66
N ASN A 48 1.05 15.93 7.14
CA ASN A 48 0.19 16.81 7.93
C ASN A 48 -1.18 16.19 8.28
N GLY A 49 -1.37 14.91 8.02
CA GLY A 49 -2.58 14.18 8.45
C GLY A 49 -3.79 14.35 7.54
N ALA A 50 -3.61 14.85 6.30
CA ALA A 50 -4.72 14.91 5.35
C ALA A 50 -5.32 13.50 5.15
N PRO A 51 -6.66 13.38 5.14
CA PRO A 51 -7.32 12.10 4.93
C PRO A 51 -7.13 11.60 3.50
N LEU A 52 -7.15 10.28 3.33
CA LEU A 52 -7.37 9.69 2.01
C LEU A 52 -8.81 9.99 1.57
N GLU A 53 -8.97 10.47 0.34
CA GLU A 53 -10.25 10.89 -0.23
C GLU A 53 -10.55 10.10 -1.50
N ILE A 54 -11.78 9.60 -1.59
CA ILE A 54 -12.23 8.76 -2.72
C ILE A 54 -12.12 9.54 -4.04
N GLY A 55 -12.49 10.82 -4.06
CA GLY A 55 -12.42 11.67 -5.26
C GLY A 55 -11.01 11.73 -5.84
N LYS A 56 -10.00 11.97 -4.99
CA LYS A 56 -8.59 12.00 -5.40
C LYS A 56 -8.11 10.65 -5.94
N ALA A 57 -8.50 9.54 -5.31
CA ALA A 57 -8.12 8.20 -5.78
C ALA A 57 -8.72 7.85 -7.14
N LEU A 58 -9.92 8.36 -7.44
CA LEU A 58 -10.56 8.21 -8.75
C LEU A 58 -9.90 9.08 -9.83
N GLU A 59 -9.46 10.29 -9.47
CA GLU A 59 -8.76 11.22 -10.37
C GLU A 59 -7.33 10.77 -10.69
N LEU A 60 -6.62 10.19 -9.71
CA LEU A 60 -5.23 9.76 -9.82
C LEU A 60 -5.07 8.31 -10.31
N ARG A 61 -6.08 7.74 -10.96
CA ARG A 61 -6.03 6.37 -11.46
C ARG A 61 -4.82 6.19 -12.38
N HIS A 62 -3.89 5.33 -11.99
CA HIS A 62 -2.81 4.89 -12.87
C HIS A 62 -3.34 3.89 -13.89
N ASP A 63 -2.83 3.95 -15.13
CA ASP A 63 -3.21 3.07 -16.24
C ASP A 63 -3.06 1.56 -15.93
N LEU A 64 -2.28 1.24 -14.90
CA LEU A 64 -1.93 -0.14 -14.49
C LEU A 64 -2.69 -0.63 -13.25
N GLY A 65 -3.56 0.18 -12.63
CA GLY A 65 -4.16 -0.15 -11.34
C GLY A 65 -5.62 0.28 -11.16
N ASP A 66 -6.24 -0.30 -10.15
CA ASP A 66 -7.55 0.13 -9.66
C ASP A 66 -7.41 1.45 -8.88
N PRO A 67 -8.44 2.30 -8.83
CA PRO A 67 -8.42 3.46 -7.94
C PRO A 67 -8.21 3.03 -6.48
N GLY A 68 -7.20 3.57 -5.80
CA GLY A 68 -6.94 3.28 -4.40
C GLY A 68 -5.61 3.84 -3.91
N PHE A 69 -5.19 3.39 -2.73
CA PHE A 69 -3.93 3.79 -2.11
C PHE A 69 -3.00 2.60 -2.00
N TYR A 70 -1.74 2.80 -2.40
CA TYR A 70 -0.78 1.72 -2.66
C TYR A 70 0.43 1.86 -1.76
N LEU A 71 0.78 0.78 -1.08
CA LEU A 71 1.94 0.68 -0.20
C LEU A 71 2.81 -0.50 -0.62
N ALA A 72 4.08 -0.27 -0.92
CA ALA A 72 5.04 -1.32 -1.29
C ALA A 72 5.69 -1.95 -0.05
N THR A 73 6.00 -3.24 -0.12
CA THR A 73 6.86 -3.91 0.87
C THR A 73 8.34 -3.56 0.72
N ASP A 74 8.75 -3.08 -0.46
CA ASP A 74 10.13 -2.79 -0.83
C ASP A 74 10.32 -1.28 -1.01
N PHE A 75 11.32 -0.71 -0.33
CA PHE A 75 11.65 0.71 -0.42
C PHE A 75 12.06 1.11 -1.85
N ALA A 76 12.85 0.30 -2.55
CA ALA A 76 13.32 0.63 -3.90
C ALA A 76 12.17 0.70 -4.91
N VAL A 77 11.11 -0.09 -4.66
CA VAL A 77 9.89 -0.01 -5.48
C VAL A 77 9.13 1.27 -5.19
N ALA A 78 8.99 1.66 -3.92
CA ALA A 78 8.40 2.95 -3.58
C ALA A 78 9.22 4.13 -4.13
N GLU A 79 10.54 4.05 -4.12
CA GLU A 79 11.43 5.06 -4.71
C GLU A 79 11.22 5.18 -6.23
N HIS A 80 11.07 4.06 -6.95
CA HIS A 80 10.72 4.08 -8.36
C HIS A 80 9.39 4.80 -8.61
N PHE A 81 8.38 4.55 -7.78
CA PHE A 81 7.10 5.27 -7.85
C PHE A 81 7.24 6.75 -7.49
N ALA A 82 8.05 7.10 -6.49
CA ALA A 82 8.36 8.49 -6.17
C ALA A 82 9.04 9.22 -7.36
N TYR A 83 9.98 8.56 -8.02
CA TYR A 83 10.65 9.09 -9.21
C TYR A 83 9.69 9.24 -10.40
N THR A 84 8.81 8.28 -10.64
CA THR A 84 7.85 8.37 -11.75
C THR A 84 6.76 9.42 -11.49
N GLN A 85 6.29 9.56 -10.24
CA GLN A 85 5.30 10.56 -9.87
C GLN A 85 5.86 11.98 -9.75
N GLY A 86 7.08 12.15 -9.24
CA GLY A 86 7.74 13.45 -9.07
C GLY A 86 8.64 13.85 -10.24
N GLY A 87 9.39 12.90 -10.79
CA GLY A 87 10.45 13.11 -11.79
C GLY A 87 9.97 13.33 -13.22
N LEU A 88 8.73 12.98 -13.58
CA LEU A 88 8.16 13.41 -14.87
C LEU A 88 7.75 14.90 -14.87
N LYS A 89 7.69 15.54 -13.69
CA LYS A 89 7.28 16.96 -13.54
C LYS A 89 8.37 17.89 -12.97
N GLY A 90 9.52 17.35 -12.57
CA GLY A 90 10.60 18.15 -11.96
C GLY A 90 10.39 18.49 -10.48
N ASP A 91 9.32 17.96 -9.88
CA ASP A 91 8.95 18.17 -8.48
C ASP A 91 9.47 16.96 -7.69
N GLY A 92 10.46 17.14 -6.81
CA GLY A 92 11.16 16.04 -6.13
C GLY A 92 10.25 14.91 -5.61
N GLY A 93 10.64 13.66 -5.90
CA GLY A 93 9.97 12.47 -5.37
C GLY A 93 10.31 12.25 -3.90
N VAL A 94 9.34 11.76 -3.13
CA VAL A 94 9.49 11.46 -1.69
C VAL A 94 8.93 10.06 -1.41
N VAL A 95 9.63 9.31 -0.58
CA VAL A 95 9.13 8.04 -0.03
C VAL A 95 8.68 8.25 1.41
N LEU A 96 7.47 7.81 1.72
CA LEU A 96 6.90 7.82 3.05
C LEU A 96 6.88 6.39 3.62
N ALA A 97 7.28 6.23 4.87
CA ALA A 97 7.14 5.01 5.64
C ALA A 97 5.81 4.99 6.40
N TYR A 98 5.07 3.90 6.27
CA TYR A 98 3.81 3.62 6.95
C TYR A 98 4.01 2.42 7.89
N TYR A 99 4.02 2.67 9.18
CA TYR A 99 3.94 1.62 10.19
C TYR A 99 2.47 1.35 10.50
N LEU A 100 2.01 0.11 10.30
CA LEU A 100 0.67 -0.35 10.65
C LEU A 100 0.75 -1.32 11.83
N SER A 101 0.00 -1.06 12.88
CA SER A 101 -0.21 -2.03 13.96
C SER A 101 -0.98 -3.27 13.47
N ASN A 102 -0.96 -4.36 14.24
CA ASN A 102 -1.75 -5.55 13.94
C ASN A 102 -3.26 -5.26 13.90
N SER A 103 -3.75 -4.37 14.75
CA SER A 103 -5.16 -3.93 14.76
C SER A 103 -5.50 -3.18 13.47
N ALA A 104 -4.67 -2.23 13.03
CA ALA A 104 -4.86 -1.53 11.77
C ALA A 104 -4.86 -2.49 10.58
N LEU A 105 -3.86 -3.38 10.49
CA LEU A 105 -3.77 -4.35 9.40
C LEU A 105 -5.03 -5.23 9.32
N THR A 106 -5.42 -5.83 10.44
CA THR A 106 -6.61 -6.71 10.51
C THR A 106 -7.88 -5.95 10.11
N SER A 107 -8.04 -4.73 10.64
CA SER A 107 -9.20 -3.89 10.35
C SER A 107 -9.27 -3.50 8.87
N LEU A 108 -8.15 -3.10 8.28
CA LEU A 108 -8.06 -2.77 6.85
C LEU A 108 -8.34 -3.97 5.95
N MET A 109 -7.83 -5.15 6.30
CA MET A 109 -8.11 -6.38 5.55
C MET A 109 -9.59 -6.74 5.59
N SER A 110 -10.26 -6.56 6.74
CA SER A 110 -11.72 -6.73 6.84
C SER A 110 -12.54 -5.76 5.97
N LYS A 111 -11.92 -4.68 5.48
CA LYS A 111 -12.49 -3.69 4.55
C LYS A 111 -12.06 -3.89 3.09
N GLY A 112 -11.41 -5.02 2.79
CA GLY A 112 -11.02 -5.40 1.43
C GLY A 112 -9.59 -5.00 1.05
N SER A 113 -8.81 -4.45 1.98
CA SER A 113 -7.38 -4.24 1.75
C SER A 113 -6.67 -5.58 1.68
N HIS A 114 -5.68 -5.72 0.80
CA HIS A 114 -4.97 -6.98 0.64
C HIS A 114 -3.59 -6.77 0.06
N PHE A 115 -2.70 -7.72 0.32
CA PHE A 115 -1.45 -7.83 -0.42
C PHE A 115 -1.68 -8.46 -1.79
N ARG A 116 -0.93 -8.02 -2.78
CA ARG A 116 -0.79 -8.71 -4.05
C ARG A 116 0.60 -8.47 -4.62
N GLN A 117 1.06 -9.36 -5.48
CA GLN A 117 2.29 -9.11 -6.23
C GLN A 117 2.16 -7.82 -7.03
N ILE A 118 3.21 -7.01 -7.00
CA ILE A 118 3.27 -5.78 -7.79
C ILE A 118 3.33 -6.20 -9.27
N PRO A 119 2.39 -5.72 -10.12
CA PRO A 119 2.38 -6.10 -11.52
C PRO A 119 3.70 -5.74 -12.21
N SER A 120 4.32 -6.72 -12.88
CA SER A 120 5.49 -6.46 -13.72
C SER A 120 5.09 -5.81 -15.04
N ALA A 121 5.78 -4.73 -15.41
CA ALA A 121 5.68 -4.11 -16.72
C ALA A 121 6.92 -4.46 -17.57
N SER A 122 6.89 -4.16 -18.87
CA SER A 122 7.99 -4.46 -19.79
C SER A 122 9.31 -3.78 -19.39
N THR A 123 9.25 -2.62 -18.74
CA THR A 123 10.40 -1.78 -18.36
C THR A 123 10.68 -1.76 -16.85
N PHE A 124 9.77 -2.31 -16.03
CA PHE A 124 9.90 -2.32 -14.58
C PHE A 124 9.52 -3.69 -14.03
N ARG A 125 10.47 -4.31 -13.32
CA ARG A 125 10.30 -5.62 -12.68
C ARG A 125 10.38 -5.43 -11.15
N PRO A 126 9.29 -4.97 -10.52
CA PRO A 126 9.27 -4.80 -9.08
C PRO A 126 9.45 -6.14 -8.37
N THR A 127 10.19 -6.11 -7.28
CA THR A 127 10.25 -7.19 -6.29
C THR A 127 9.21 -6.95 -5.19
N GLY A 128 8.78 -8.02 -4.54
CA GLY A 128 7.88 -7.94 -3.38
C GLY A 128 6.40 -7.78 -3.72
N TYR A 129 5.68 -7.15 -2.80
CA TYR A 129 4.23 -7.05 -2.80
C TYR A 129 3.79 -5.60 -2.61
N GLU A 130 2.58 -5.29 -3.08
CA GLU A 130 1.85 -4.09 -2.68
C GLU A 130 0.72 -4.47 -1.73
N PHE A 131 0.55 -3.67 -0.68
CA PHE A 131 -0.67 -3.63 0.10
C PHE A 131 -1.59 -2.57 -0.51
N TYR A 132 -2.66 -3.03 -1.14
CA TYR A 132 -3.68 -2.19 -1.74
C TYR A 132 -4.76 -1.85 -0.72
N VAL A 133 -5.03 -0.55 -0.56
CA VAL A 133 -6.13 -0.02 0.25
C VAL A 133 -7.20 0.52 -0.70
N PRO A 134 -8.35 -0.15 -0.85
CA PRO A 134 -9.42 0.33 -1.72
C PRO A 134 -10.09 1.59 -1.14
N PRO A 135 -10.78 2.40 -1.97
CA PRO A 135 -11.52 3.58 -1.51
C PRO A 135 -12.56 3.26 -0.43
N THR A 136 -13.15 2.06 -0.46
CA THR A 136 -14.07 1.56 0.58
C THR A 136 -13.43 1.42 1.96
N ALA A 137 -12.11 1.32 2.04
CA ALA A 137 -11.33 1.21 3.27
C ALA A 137 -10.76 2.55 3.77
N PHE A 138 -10.90 3.65 3.02
CA PHE A 138 -10.28 4.94 3.38
C PHE A 138 -10.75 5.49 4.73
N ASN A 139 -12.04 5.36 5.04
CA ASN A 139 -12.55 5.78 6.36
C ASN A 139 -11.86 5.02 7.50
N GLN A 140 -11.62 3.71 7.33
CA GLN A 140 -10.92 2.91 8.32
C GLN A 140 -9.44 3.26 8.40
N PHE A 141 -8.79 3.51 7.25
CA PHE A 141 -7.40 3.95 7.19
C PHE A 141 -7.21 5.27 7.93
N ASN A 142 -8.06 6.26 7.64
CA ASN A 142 -8.04 7.57 8.26
C ASN A 142 -8.29 7.49 9.78
N ALA A 143 -9.26 6.68 10.21
CA ALA A 143 -9.52 6.45 11.63
C ALA A 143 -8.30 5.81 12.35
N SER A 144 -7.66 4.84 11.70
CA SER A 144 -6.47 4.16 12.24
C SER A 144 -5.24 5.09 12.30
N ARG A 145 -5.13 6.05 11.37
CA ARG A 145 -4.13 7.13 11.47
C ARG A 145 -4.41 8.06 12.64
N ALA A 146 -5.66 8.47 12.80
CA ALA A 146 -6.06 9.37 13.89
C ALA A 146 -5.87 8.73 15.28
N SER A 147 -6.02 7.41 15.41
CA SER A 147 -5.77 6.67 16.66
C SER A 147 -4.29 6.37 16.92
N GLY A 148 -3.40 6.56 15.95
CA GLY A 148 -1.99 6.19 16.03
C GLY A 148 -1.68 4.73 15.72
N ASP A 149 -2.69 3.94 15.34
CA ASP A 149 -2.50 2.57 14.84
C ASP A 149 -1.79 2.53 13.47
N ILE A 150 -1.87 3.63 12.72
CA ILE A 150 -1.07 3.88 11.52
C ILE A 150 -0.22 5.12 11.74
N ARG A 151 1.10 4.95 11.71
CA ARG A 151 2.08 6.04 11.84
C ARG A 151 2.75 6.28 10.50
N VAL A 152 2.89 7.55 10.13
CA VAL A 152 3.49 7.98 8.86
C VAL A 152 4.69 8.86 9.15
N ALA A 153 5.80 8.61 8.47
CA ALA A 153 7.01 9.41 8.56
C ALA A 153 7.69 9.49 7.17
N PRO A 154 8.59 10.47 6.95
CA PRO A 154 9.59 10.32 5.90
C PRO A 154 10.30 8.98 6.06
N ALA A 155 10.55 8.28 4.96
CA ALA A 155 11.34 7.07 5.01
C ALA A 155 12.82 7.44 5.09
N ASP A 156 13.44 7.15 6.23
CA ASP A 156 14.90 7.22 6.40
C ASP A 156 15.48 5.84 6.05
N TYR A 157 16.46 5.81 5.16
CA TYR A 157 17.20 4.59 4.79
C TYR A 157 18.70 4.81 4.95
#